data_AF-A0A645IWI3-F1
#
_entry.id   AF-A0A645IWI3-F1
#
_cell.length_a   1.000
_cell.length_b   1.000
_cell.length_c   1.000
_cell.angle_alpha   90.00
_cell.angle_beta   90.00
_cell.angle_gamma   90.00
#
_symmetry.space_group_name_H-M   'P 1'
#
loop_
_entity.id
_entity.type
_entity.pdbx_description
1 polymer ?
#
loop_
_entity_poly.entity_id
_entity_poly.type
_entity_poly.pdbx_seq_one_letter_code
_entity_poly.pdbx_strand_id
1 'polypeptide(L)' 'MTPEIEQLAIETAFTFGLDIAGIDLLFDGDNFKVCEANSSPGFEGLEECCGINVAEIIYDFIREKVREK' A
#
# COMPACT_ATOMS: atom_id res chain seq x y z
N MET A 1 8.84 1.08 -9.27
CA MET A 1 7.72 2.02 -9.05
C MET A 1 8.17 3.41 -9.42
N THR A 2 7.30 4.24 -9.98
CA THR A 2 7.58 5.68 -10.14
C THR A 2 7.23 6.41 -8.85
N PRO A 3 7.85 7.57 -8.56
CA PRO A 3 7.49 8.38 -7.40
C PRO A 3 6.01 8.78 -7.35
N GLU A 4 5.37 8.97 -8.51
CA GLU A 4 3.95 9.31 -8.61
C GLU A 4 3.03 8.20 -8.09
N ILE A 5 3.30 6.93 -8.47
CA ILE A 5 2.53 5.76 -8.01
C ILE A 5 2.63 5.63 -6.48
N GLU A 6 3.84 5.77 -5.95
CA GLU A 6 4.09 5.67 -4.51
C GLU A 6 3.36 6.78 -3.75
N GLN A 7 3.48 8.03 -4.21
CA GLN A 7 2.80 9.18 -3.61
C GLN A 7 1.28 9.01 -3.62
N LEU A 8 0.69 8.64 -4.76
CA LEU A 8 -0.75 8.42 -4.87
C LEU A 8 -1.24 7.32 -3.92
N ALA A 9 -0.50 6.22 -3.80
CA ALA A 9 -0.88 5.13 -2.90
C ALA A 9 -0.83 5.57 -1.43
N ILE A 10 0.25 6.25 -1.01
CA ILE A 10 0.42 6.74 0.36
C ILE A 10 -0.64 7.79 0.71
N GLU A 11 -0.86 8.78 -0.16
CA GLU A 11 -1.86 9.83 0.05
C GLU A 11 -3.28 9.26 0.12
N THR A 12 -3.59 8.25 -0.69
CA THR A 12 -4.89 7.57 -0.64
C THR A 12 -5.10 6.86 0.69
N ALA A 13 -4.13 6.04 1.12
CA ALA A 13 -4.21 5.34 2.40
C ALA A 13 -4.33 6.31 3.57
N PHE A 14 -3.55 7.39 3.58
CA PHE A 14 -3.62 8.45 4.59
C PHE A 14 -4.98 9.15 4.61
N THR A 15 -5.51 9.52 3.44
CA THR A 15 -6.81 10.21 3.31
C THR A 15 -7.96 9.36 3.86
N PHE A 16 -7.89 8.04 3.70
CA PHE A 16 -8.87 7.11 4.26
C PHE A 16 -8.56 6.67 5.70
N GLY A 17 -7.46 7.11 6.30
CA GLY A 17 -7.06 6.72 7.65
C GLY A 17 -6.71 5.23 7.77
N LEU A 18 -6.19 4.64 6.69
CA LEU A 18 -5.80 3.23 6.64
C LEU A 18 -4.30 3.09 6.92
N ASP A 19 -3.97 2.29 7.94
CA ASP A 19 -2.58 1.99 8.29
C ASP A 19 -1.96 0.96 7.34
N ILE A 20 -2.78 0.05 6.83
CA ILE A 20 -2.42 -1.00 5.89
C ILE A 20 -3.50 -1.01 4.83
N ALA A 21 -3.11 -0.86 3.56
CA ALA A 21 -4.05 -0.76 2.45
C ALA A 21 -3.45 -1.34 1.17
N GLY A 22 -4.33 -1.81 0.28
CA GLY A 22 -4.00 -2.08 -1.11
C GLY A 22 -4.66 -1.01 -1.99
N ILE A 23 -3.88 -0.30 -2.80
CA ILE A 23 -4.39 0.77 -3.66
C ILE A 23 -4.28 0.36 -5.12
N ASP A 24 -5.41 0.26 -5.79
CA ASP A 24 -5.46 -0.09 -7.21
C ASP A 24 -5.46 1.17 -8.06
N LEU A 25 -4.52 1.23 -9.01
CA LEU A 25 -4.35 2.36 -9.91
C LEU A 25 -4.72 1.97 -11.35
N LEU A 26 -5.34 2.90 -12.06
CA LEU A 26 -5.59 2.83 -13.49
C LEU A 26 -4.64 3.78 -14.23
N PHE A 27 -4.23 3.39 -15.44
CA PHE A 27 -3.52 4.27 -16.36
C PHE A 27 -4.47 5.34 -16.91
N ASP A 28 -4.00 6.60 -16.94
CA ASP A 28 -4.71 7.76 -17.47
C ASP A 28 -3.79 8.60 -18.35
N GLY A 29 -3.54 8.11 -19.56
CA GLY A 29 -2.55 8.69 -20.47
C GLY A 29 -1.14 8.53 -19.90
N ASP A 30 -0.47 9.65 -19.65
CA ASP A 30 0.87 9.69 -19.05
C ASP A 30 0.85 9.70 -17.51
N ASN A 31 -0.35 9.68 -16.88
CA ASN A 31 -0.53 9.74 -15.42
C ASN A 31 -1.29 8.52 -14.89
N PHE A 32 -1.55 8.51 -13.57
CA PHE A 32 -2.34 7.48 -12.90
C PHE A 32 -3.57 8.04 -12.18
N LYS A 33 -4.60 7.21 -12.05
CA LYS A 33 -5.80 7.49 -11.24
C LYS A 33 -6.06 6.40 -10.23
N VAL A 34 -6.50 6.79 -9.03
CA VAL A 34 -6.95 5.85 -8.00
C VAL A 34 -8.29 5.25 -8.41
N CYS A 35 -8.38 3.92 -8.39
CA CYS A 35 -9.58 3.16 -8.70
C CYS A 35 -10.27 2.64 -7.44
N GLU A 36 -9.50 2.01 -6.57
CA GLU A 36 -10.00 1.36 -5.36
C GLU A 36 -8.98 1.47 -4.23
N ALA A 37 -9.50 1.61 -3.00
CA ALA A 37 -8.72 1.53 -1.78
C ALA A 37 -9.26 0.38 -0.92
N ASN A 38 -8.46 -0.67 -0.78
CA ASN A 38 -8.81 -1.86 -0.03
C ASN A 38 -8.27 -1.75 1.40
N SER A 39 -9.15 -1.84 2.41
CA SER A 39 -8.77 -1.81 3.83
C SER A 39 -8.36 -3.18 4.39
N SER A 40 -8.62 -4.26 3.64
CA SER A 40 -8.20 -5.63 3.97
C SER A 40 -7.70 -6.36 2.72
N PRO A 41 -6.59 -5.89 2.11
CA PRO A 41 -6.02 -6.52 0.91
C PRO A 41 -5.46 -7.92 1.20
N GLY A 42 -5.51 -8.79 0.19
CA GLY A 42 -4.70 -10.00 0.15
C GLY A 42 -3.35 -9.73 -0.52
N PHE A 43 -2.28 -10.38 -0.04
CA PHE A 43 -0.91 -10.10 -0.51
C PHE A 43 -0.22 -11.28 -1.22
N GLU A 44 -0.80 -12.49 -1.23
CA GLU A 44 -0.16 -13.70 -1.77
C GLU A 44 0.41 -13.50 -3.18
N GLY A 45 -0.41 -13.00 -4.12
CA GLY A 45 0.06 -12.75 -5.48
C GLY A 45 1.11 -11.63 -5.58
N LEU A 46 1.08 -10.65 -4.67
CA LEU A 46 2.08 -9.58 -4.62
C LEU A 46 3.42 -10.10 -4.09
N GLU A 47 3.39 -10.92 -3.03
CA GLU A 47 4.55 -11.59 -2.46
C GLU A 47 5.23 -12.49 -3.49
N GLU A 48 4.47 -13.31 -4.22
CA GLU A 48 4.99 -14.17 -5.29
C GLU A 48 5.62 -13.35 -6.43
N CYS A 49 4.97 -12.26 -6.85
CA CYS A 49 5.43 -11.44 -7.96
C CYS A 49 6.69 -10.61 -7.60
N CYS A 50 6.75 -10.08 -6.38
CA CYS A 50 7.79 -9.15 -5.95
C CYS A 50 8.93 -9.82 -5.17
N GLY A 51 8.74 -11.06 -4.70
CA GLY A 51 9.72 -11.77 -3.88
C GLY A 51 9.94 -11.12 -2.52
N ILE A 52 8.88 -10.54 -1.94
CA ILE A 52 8.92 -9.86 -0.64
C ILE A 52 8.05 -10.59 0.38
N ASN A 53 8.32 -10.37 1.67
CA ASN A 53 7.53 -10.87 2.78
C ASN A 53 6.72 -9.72 3.37
N VAL A 54 5.47 -9.57 2.92
CA VAL A 54 4.59 -8.48 3.36
C VAL A 54 4.19 -8.66 4.82
N ALA A 55 4.00 -9.90 5.28
CA ALA A 55 3.67 -10.19 6.67
C ALA A 55 4.75 -9.68 7.64
N GLU A 56 6.01 -9.84 7.31
CA GLU A 56 7.15 -9.34 8.09
C GLU A 56 7.20 -7.81 8.11
N ILE A 57 6.98 -7.15 6.96
CA ILE A 57 6.91 -5.69 6.86
C ILE A 57 5.78 -5.14 7.74
N ILE A 58 4.59 -5.73 7.66
CA ILE A 58 3.44 -5.34 8.49
C ILE A 58 3.75 -5.56 9.98
N TYR A 59 4.38 -6.68 10.33
CA TYR A 59 4.78 -6.97 11.70
C TYR A 59 5.75 -5.91 12.25
N ASP A 60 6.77 -5.55 11.49
CA ASP A 60 7.74 -4.53 11.87
C ASP A 60 7.08 -3.15 12.03
N PHE A 61 6.19 -2.77 11.10
CA PHE A 61 5.39 -1.55 11.21
C PHE A 61 4.55 -1.53 12.51
N ILE A 62 3.82 -2.60 12.81
CA ILE A 62 3.01 -2.70 14.03
C ILE A 62 3.90 -2.62 15.27
N ARG A 63 5.05 -3.31 15.26
CA ARG A 63 6.01 -3.29 16.37
C ARG A 63 6.51 -1.87 16.66
N GLU A 64 6.83 -1.10 15.64
CA GLU A 64 7.25 0.30 15.77
C GLU A 64 6.11 1.18 16.27
N LYS A 65 4.94 1.09 15.62
CA LYS A 65 3.76 1.88 15.97
C LYS A 65 3.26 1.66 17.41
N VAL A 66 3.40 0.44 17.94
CA VAL A 66 3.04 0.12 19.33
C VAL A 66 4.09 0.63 20.32
N ARG A 67 5.38 0.67 19.95
CA ARG A 67 6.44 1.23 20.82
C ARG A 67 6.36 2.74 21.00
N GLU A 68 5.80 3.45 20.03
CA GLU A 68 5.62 4.90 20.06
C GLU A 68 4.40 5.37 20.89
N LYS A 69 3.60 4.43 21.41
CA LYS A 69 2.52 4.70 22.37
C LYS A 69 2.98 4.46 23.81
#